data_AF-A0A8B8G981-F1
#
_entry.id   AF-A0A8B8G981-F1
#
_cell.length_a   1.000
_cell.length_b   1.000
_cell.length_c   1.000
_cell.angle_alpha   90.00
_cell.angle_beta   90.00
_cell.angle_gamma   90.00
#
_symmetry.space_group_name_H-M   'P 1'
#
loop_
_entity.id
_entity.type
_entity.pdbx_description
1 polymer ?
#
loop_
_entity_poly.entity_id
_entity_poly.type
_entity_poly.pdbx_seq_one_letter_code
_entity_poly.pdbx_strand_id
1 'polypeptide(L)'
;MPEHRCIVPACTSGYDSYVDKYHFFTVPKDDTRLAQWTKAIPRKDFIIKPKQVVCELHFREADIIRKKIMTDTSGKVLTEMNN
;
A
#
# COMPACT_ATOMS: atom_id res chain seq x y z
N MET A 1 -14.81 -2.23 8.11
CA MET A 1 -14.61 -3.26 7.06
C MET A 1 -13.19 -3.82 7.22
N PRO A 2 -13.00 -5.15 7.32
CA PRO A 2 -11.74 -5.78 7.74
C PRO A 2 -10.61 -5.81 6.69
N GLU A 3 -10.70 -5.01 5.63
CA GLU A 3 -9.93 -5.19 4.40
C GLU A 3 -8.61 -4.39 4.31
N HIS A 4 -8.24 -3.65 5.35
CA HIS A 4 -6.99 -2.88 5.38
C HIS A 4 -5.91 -3.44 6.31
N ARG A 5 -5.88 -4.76 6.55
CA ARG A 5 -4.80 -5.37 7.35
C ARG A 5 -3.61 -5.71 6.45
N CYS A 6 -2.42 -5.26 6.83
CA CYS A 6 -1.20 -5.55 6.10
C CYS A 6 -0.99 -7.06 5.98
N ILE A 7 -0.63 -7.51 4.77
CA ILE A 7 -0.41 -8.94 4.52
C ILE A 7 1.01 -9.45 4.81
N VAL A 8 1.90 -8.59 5.31
CA VAL A 8 3.23 -9.05 5.73
C VAL A 8 3.11 -9.77 7.09
N PRO A 9 3.71 -10.97 7.25
CA PRO A 9 3.68 -11.69 8.53
C PRO A 9 4.14 -10.83 9.70
N ALA A 10 3.46 -10.97 10.85
CA ALA A 10 3.70 -10.21 12.08
C ALA A 10 3.50 -8.68 11.99
N CYS A 11 3.13 -8.12 10.83
CA CYS A 11 2.77 -6.71 10.74
C CYS A 11 1.37 -6.47 11.33
N THR A 12 1.25 -5.52 12.25
CA THR A 12 0.00 -5.15 12.91
C THR A 12 -0.65 -3.89 12.34
N SER A 13 -0.05 -3.31 11.28
CA SER A 13 -0.62 -2.16 10.59
C SER A 13 -2.02 -2.49 10.05
N GLY A 14 -2.97 -1.60 10.35
CA GLY A 14 -4.39 -1.75 9.97
C GLY A 14 -5.22 -2.63 10.89
N TYR A 15 -4.65 -3.11 12.00
CA TYR A 15 -5.44 -3.71 13.09
C TYR A 15 -6.14 -2.60 13.87
N ASP A 16 -7.33 -2.89 14.40
CA ASP A 16 -8.14 -1.91 15.13
C ASP A 16 -7.43 -1.39 16.39
N SER A 17 -6.55 -2.20 16.97
CA SER A 17 -5.73 -1.86 18.13
C SER A 17 -4.52 -0.97 17.81
N TYR A 18 -4.21 -0.75 16.53
CA TYR A 18 -3.03 0.00 16.11
C TYR A 18 -3.38 1.47 15.84
N VAL A 19 -2.69 2.36 16.55
CA VAL A 19 -3.04 3.79 16.61
C VAL A 19 -2.62 4.53 15.35
N ASP A 20 -1.40 4.29 14.86
CA ASP A 20 -0.88 5.03 13.71
C ASP A 20 -1.55 4.60 12.41
N LYS A 21 -1.74 5.57 11.50
CA LYS A 21 -2.33 5.34 10.19
C LYS A 21 -1.23 5.40 9.14
N TYR A 22 -1.21 4.38 8.29
CA TYR A 22 -0.28 4.26 7.19
C TYR A 22 -1.02 4.15 5.86
N HIS A 23 -0.36 4.57 4.80
CA HIS A 23 -0.80 4.24 3.45
C HIS A 23 -0.63 2.76 3.16
N PHE A 24 -1.54 2.24 2.35
CA PHE A 24 -1.56 0.85 1.92
C PHE A 24 -1.50 0.78 0.40
N PHE A 25 -0.61 -0.09 -0.09
CA PHE A 25 -0.47 -0.42 -1.49
C PHE A 25 -1.15 -1.76 -1.76
N THR A 26 -2.05 -1.76 -2.73
CA THR A 26 -2.78 -2.97 -3.15
C THR A 26 -1.86 -3.87 -3.95
N VAL A 27 -1.94 -5.18 -3.68
CA VAL A 27 -1.24 -6.19 -4.48
C VAL A 27 -1.62 -6.02 -5.96
N PRO A 28 -0.66 -5.95 -6.88
CA PRO A 28 -0.93 -5.75 -8.29
C PRO A 28 -1.69 -6.93 -8.91
N LYS A 29 -2.48 -6.63 -9.94
CA LYS A 29 -3.21 -7.63 -10.73
C LYS A 29 -2.35 -8.30 -11.80
N ASP A 30 -1.26 -7.66 -12.23
CA ASP A 30 -0.39 -8.21 -13.26
C ASP A 30 0.44 -9.37 -12.71
N ASP A 31 0.53 -10.45 -13.47
CA ASP A 31 1.14 -11.70 -13.00
C ASP A 31 2.63 -11.53 -12.66
N THR A 32 3.33 -10.65 -13.38
CA THR A 32 4.77 -10.42 -13.17
C THR A 32 5.03 -9.78 -11.81
N ARG A 33 4.35 -8.68 -11.50
CA ARG A 33 4.49 -8.03 -10.18
C ARG A 33 3.83 -8.86 -9.09
N LEU A 34 2.73 -9.57 -9.35
CA LEU A 34 2.13 -10.49 -8.37
C LEU A 34 3.13 -11.59 -7.97
N ALA A 35 3.88 -12.15 -8.93
CA ALA A 35 4.94 -13.12 -8.64
C ALA A 35 6.08 -12.49 -7.81
N GLN A 36 6.47 -11.25 -8.09
CA GLN A 36 7.45 -10.52 -7.29
C GLN A 36 6.99 -10.32 -5.85
N TRP A 37 5.73 -9.92 -5.64
CA TRP A 37 5.13 -9.76 -4.31
C TRP A 37 5.03 -11.08 -3.56
N THR A 38 4.62 -12.16 -4.25
CA THR A 38 4.54 -13.51 -3.68
C THR A 38 5.92 -14.02 -3.25
N LYS A 39 6.95 -13.72 -4.02
CA LYS A 39 8.34 -14.04 -3.66
C LYS A 39 8.83 -13.22 -2.47
N ALA A 40 8.46 -11.95 -2.37
CA ALA A 40 8.90 -11.04 -1.31
C ALA A 40 8.18 -11.28 0.03
N ILE A 41 6.97 -11.84 0.02
CA ILE A 41 6.15 -12.08 1.22
C ILE A 41 6.06 -13.60 1.44
N PRO A 42 6.95 -14.20 2.24
CA PRO A 42 7.10 -15.65 2.32
C PRO A 42 6.02 -16.30 3.21
N ARG A 43 4.76 -16.25 2.78
CA ARG A 43 3.66 -17.01 3.40
C ARG A 43 3.45 -18.33 2.67
N LYS A 44 3.69 -19.44 3.38
CA LYS A 44 3.50 -20.81 2.85
C LYS A 44 2.06 -21.30 2.97
N ASP A 45 1.31 -20.74 3.91
CA ASP A 45 -0.06 -21.09 4.29
C ASP A 45 -1.11 -20.26 3.54
N PHE A 46 -0.69 -19.33 2.67
CA PHE A 46 -1.57 -18.30 2.13
C PHE A 46 -1.26 -17.95 0.68
N ILE A 47 -2.29 -17.98 -0.17
CA ILE A 47 -2.22 -17.52 -1.56
C ILE A 47 -2.48 -16.02 -1.60
N ILE A 48 -1.48 -15.26 -2.04
CA ILE A 48 -1.61 -13.80 -2.25
C ILE A 48 -2.49 -13.54 -3.47
N LYS A 49 -3.43 -12.60 -3.34
CA LYS A 49 -4.35 -12.19 -4.40
C LYS A 49 -4.36 -10.65 -4.52
N PRO A 50 -4.89 -10.08 -5.62
CA PRO A 50 -4.87 -8.62 -5.84
C PRO A 50 -5.79 -7.78 -4.94
N LYS A 51 -6.49 -8.38 -3.97
CA LYS A 51 -7.35 -7.64 -3.02
C LYS A 51 -6.64 -7.35 -1.70
N GLN A 52 -5.48 -7.96 -1.50
CA GLN A 52 -4.66 -7.81 -0.30
C GLN A 52 -3.87 -6.51 -0.37
N VAL A 53 -3.43 -6.02 0.79
CA VAL A 53 -2.70 -4.76 0.91
C VAL A 53 -1.43 -4.90 1.75
N VAL A 54 -0.40 -4.12 1.43
CA VAL A 54 0.84 -3.99 2.21
C VAL A 54 1.00 -2.53 2.62
N CYS A 55 1.34 -2.25 3.89
CA CYS A 55 1.52 -0.88 4.35
C CYS A 55 2.85 -0.29 3.85
N GLU A 56 2.93 1.03 3.84
CA GLU A 56 4.09 1.78 3.34
C GLU A 56 5.41 1.47 4.07
N LEU A 57 5.34 0.99 5.32
CA LEU A 57 6.52 0.59 6.11
C LEU A 57 7.38 -0.51 5.46
N HIS A 58 6.83 -1.25 4.49
CA HIS A 58 7.55 -2.32 3.79
C HIS A 58 8.18 -1.88 2.46
N PHE A 59 8.15 -0.58 2.17
CA PHE A 59 8.82 0.04 1.03
C PHE A 59 9.88 1.01 1.54
N ARG A 60 10.89 1.29 0.70
CA ARG A 60 11.82 2.37 1.01
C ARG A 60 11.10 3.69 0.74
N GLU A 61 11.35 4.70 1.56
CA GLU A 61 10.73 6.01 1.37
C GLU A 61 11.03 6.59 -0.03
N ALA A 62 12.23 6.37 -0.56
CA ALA A 62 12.62 6.80 -1.91
C ALA A 62 11.84 6.09 -3.05
N ASP A 63 11.22 4.93 -2.77
CA ASP A 63 10.39 4.20 -3.72
C ASP A 63 8.92 4.66 -3.67
N ILE A 64 8.56 5.50 -2.70
CA ILE A 64 7.21 6.04 -2.52
C ILE A 64 7.14 7.46 -3.08
N ILE A 65 6.31 7.65 -4.10
CA ILE A 65 6.06 8.97 -4.67
C ILE A 65 4.93 9.65 -3.88
N ARG A 66 5.27 10.71 -3.12
CA ARG A 66 4.29 11.54 -2.41
C ARG A 66 4.08 12.86 -3.15
N LYS A 67 2.83 13.16 -3.47
CA LYS A 67 2.43 14.37 -4.19
C LYS A 67 1.27 15.05 -3.50
N LYS A 68 1.39 16.36 -3.29
CA LYS A 68 0.29 17.20 -2.84
C LYS A 68 -0.22 18.01 -4.04
N ILE A 69 -1.42 17.67 -4.50
CA ILE A 69 -2.06 18.31 -5.64
C ILE A 69 -3.19 19.19 -5.10
N MET A 70 -3.11 20.50 -5.33
CA MET A 70 -4.21 21.42 -5.06
C MET A 70 -5.02 21.59 -6.32
N THR A 71 -6.31 21.29 -6.28
CA THR A 71 -7.24 21.44 -7.40
C THR A 71 -8.26 22.54 -7.10
N ASP A 72 -8.62 23.30 -8.13
CA ASP A 72 -9.79 24.19 -8.08
C ASP A 72 -11.11 23.37 -8.05
N THR A 73 -12.23 24.04 -7.78
CA THR A 73 -13.59 23.51 -7.85
C THR A 73 -13.95 22.86 -9.19
N SER A 74 -13.23 23.23 -10.26
CA SER A 74 -13.34 22.67 -11.61
C SER A 74 -12.48 21.41 -11.86
N GLY A 75 -11.67 20.99 -10.87
CA GLY A 75 -10.72 19.88 -11.00
C GLY A 75 -9.39 20.24 -11.67
N LYS A 76 -9.19 21.51 -12.06
CA LYS A 76 -7.92 21.98 -12.62
C LYS A 76 -6.84 22.04 -11.53
N VAL A 77 -5.67 21.46 -11.81
CA VAL A 77 -4.51 21.50 -10.90
C VAL A 77 -3.95 22.92 -10.83
N LEU A 78 -3.91 23.49 -9.63
CA LEU A 78 -3.38 24.82 -9.32
C LEU A 78 -1.90 24.76 -8.91
N THR A 79 -1.51 23.72 -8.17
CA THR A 79 -0.14 23.54 -7.69
C THR A 79 0.13 22.07 -7.38
N GLU A 80 1.31 21.56 -7.76
CA GLU A 80 1.82 20.24 -7.40
C GLU A 80 3.10 20.42 -6.57
N MET A 81 3.12 19.87 -5.35
CA MET A 81 4.31 19.81 -4.51
C MET A 81 4.74 18.36 -4.33
N ASN A 82 5.98 18.04 -4.69
CA ASN A 82 6.61 16.76 -4.39
C ASN A 82 7.30 16.89 -3.02
N ASN A 83 7.07 15.95 -2.12
CA ASN A 83 7.69 15.93 -0.80
C ASN A 83 8.86 14.95 -0.77
#